data_AF-A0A2V2GKK3-F1
#
_entry.id   AF-A0A2V2GKK3-F1
#
_cell.length_a   1.000
_cell.length_b   1.000
_cell.length_c   1.000
_cell.angle_alpha   90.00
_cell.angle_beta   90.00
_cell.angle_gamma   90.00
#
_symmetry.space_group_name_H-M   'P 1'
#
loop_
_entity.id
_entity.type
_entity.pdbx_description
1 polymer ?
#
loop_
_entity_poly.entity_id
_entity_poly.type
_entity_poly.pdbx_seq_one_letter_code
_entity_poly.pdbx_strand_id
1 'polypeptide(L)'
;MVPEEQMYTAPGQNAAESGSRTFAALGSGLFLALCILVSASTLIGCFLGSYSVTGVLFTVFLWMVFAARRSGRIDTARLRCISGTVLAHMIVMLVFGGLLAVLAVLVMVISLAFGSGILVQCIHDVLNYLYPGAIGSFGWLTSGVISASAAVIGIVLMVNAAAFITIAIIGLGKLHRFVRSVYRHELDPSVPYECASGARAWAIVFASFCGLGIAFTGFIGACCCAAYIIFALIIGKYFIRKG
;
A
#
# COMPACT_ATOMS: atom_id res chain seq x y z
N MET A 1 50.82 -15.13 -1.86
CA MET A 1 49.52 -15.62 -2.38
C MET A 1 48.67 -15.93 -1.17
N VAL A 2 47.74 -15.06 -0.83
CA VAL A 2 46.83 -15.25 0.31
C VAL A 2 45.68 -16.13 -0.16
N PRO A 3 45.31 -17.20 0.56
CA PRO A 3 44.27 -18.12 0.11
C PRO A 3 42.89 -17.44 0.03
N GLU A 4 42.17 -17.63 -1.07
CA GLU A 4 40.85 -17.05 -1.36
C GLU A 4 39.73 -17.50 -0.39
N GLU A 5 39.98 -18.44 0.52
CA GLU A 5 38.97 -18.96 1.45
C GLU A 5 38.68 -18.05 2.66
N GLN A 6 39.51 -17.03 2.92
CA GLN A 6 39.28 -16.09 4.04
C GLN A 6 38.45 -14.86 3.67
N MET A 7 38.09 -14.66 2.40
CA MET A 7 37.36 -13.46 1.98
C MET A 7 35.83 -13.59 2.08
N TYR A 8 35.30 -14.80 2.27
CA TYR A 8 33.84 -15.05 2.23
C TYR A 8 33.18 -15.38 3.58
N THR A 9 33.94 -15.42 4.67
CA THR A 9 33.41 -15.79 6.01
C THR A 9 33.31 -14.61 6.98
N ALA A 10 33.90 -13.46 6.67
CA ALA A 10 34.01 -12.34 7.61
C ALA A 10 32.72 -11.57 7.98
N PRO A 11 31.66 -11.43 7.14
CA PRO A 11 30.46 -10.69 7.57
C PRO A 11 29.46 -11.54 8.36
N GLY A 12 29.58 -12.87 8.33
CA GLY A 12 28.57 -13.81 8.85
C GLY A 12 28.62 -14.09 10.35
N GLN A 13 29.80 -13.99 10.97
CA GLN A 13 29.97 -14.23 12.42
C GLN A 13 29.64 -12.99 13.26
N ASN A 14 29.76 -11.78 12.69
CA ASN A 14 29.62 -10.54 13.45
C ASN A 14 28.18 -10.22 13.87
N ALA A 15 27.16 -10.61 13.11
CA ALA A 15 25.76 -10.25 13.42
C ALA A 15 25.14 -11.06 14.57
N ALA A 16 25.55 -12.32 14.73
CA ALA A 16 25.11 -13.19 15.83
C ALA A 16 25.80 -12.84 17.16
N GLU A 17 27.05 -12.35 17.11
CA GLU A 17 27.81 -11.86 18.27
C GLU A 17 27.51 -10.38 18.63
N SER A 18 26.98 -9.57 17.69
CA SER A 18 26.79 -8.12 17.85
C SER A 18 25.55 -7.67 18.65
N GLY A 19 24.62 -8.55 19.05
CA GLY A 19 23.39 -8.10 19.69
C GLY A 19 22.50 -7.22 18.79
N SER A 20 22.54 -7.46 17.47
CA SER A 20 21.73 -6.70 16.50
C SER A 20 20.23 -6.87 16.80
N ARG A 21 19.54 -5.73 16.92
CA ARG A 21 18.08 -5.66 17.11
C ARG A 21 17.32 -6.27 15.93
N THR A 22 17.86 -6.13 14.72
CA THR A 22 17.31 -6.74 13.52
C THR A 22 17.41 -8.26 13.57
N PHE A 23 18.56 -8.79 14.00
CA PHE A 23 18.74 -10.24 14.18
C PHE A 23 17.71 -10.82 15.16
N ALA A 24 17.54 -10.14 16.30
CA ALA A 24 16.56 -10.54 17.33
C ALA A 24 15.11 -10.44 16.83
N ALA A 25 14.78 -9.41 16.05
CA ALA A 25 13.45 -9.23 15.48
C ALA A 25 13.11 -10.33 14.46
N LEU A 26 14.02 -10.60 13.51
CA LEU A 26 13.87 -11.64 12.48
C LEU A 26 13.82 -13.05 13.08
N GLY A 27 14.41 -13.24 14.25
CA GLY A 27 14.40 -14.49 14.98
C GLY A 27 13.20 -14.75 15.88
N SER A 28 12.32 -13.76 16.02
CA SER A 28 11.17 -13.84 16.92
C SER A 28 10.03 -14.67 16.33
N GLY A 29 9.26 -15.33 17.20
CA GLY A 29 8.00 -16.00 16.80
C GLY A 29 6.99 -15.02 16.17
N LEU A 30 7.09 -13.72 16.49
CA LEU A 30 6.29 -12.67 15.86
C LEU A 30 6.63 -12.52 14.37
N PHE A 31 7.91 -12.60 13.99
CA PHE A 31 8.29 -12.50 12.59
C PHE A 31 7.85 -13.74 11.78
N LEU A 32 7.89 -14.93 12.39
CA LEU A 32 7.30 -16.13 11.78
C LEU A 32 5.79 -15.97 11.58
N ALA A 33 5.06 -15.50 12.59
CA ALA A 33 3.63 -15.24 12.49
C ALA A 33 3.31 -14.22 11.38
N LEU A 34 4.13 -13.17 11.24
CA LEU A 34 4.02 -12.21 10.14
C LEU A 34 4.22 -12.88 8.78
N CYS A 35 5.24 -13.73 8.61
CA CYS A 35 5.47 -14.45 7.36
C CYS A 35 4.26 -15.33 6.99
N ILE A 36 3.70 -16.06 7.95
CA ILE A 36 2.53 -16.93 7.74
C ILE A 36 1.30 -16.10 7.34
N LEU A 37 1.02 -15.01 8.05
CA LEU A 37 -0.16 -14.17 7.77
C LEU A 37 -0.07 -13.47 6.41
N VAL A 38 1.10 -12.96 6.04
CA VAL A 38 1.34 -12.37 4.72
C VAL A 38 1.24 -13.43 3.61
N SER A 39 1.65 -14.67 3.89
CA SER A 39 1.48 -15.78 2.94
C SER A 39 0.02 -16.15 2.77
N ALA A 40 -0.73 -16.24 3.88
CA ALA A 40 -2.15 -16.53 3.87
C ALA A 40 -2.94 -15.45 3.11
N SER A 41 -2.66 -14.17 3.37
CA SER A 41 -3.33 -13.08 2.65
C SER A 41 -3.04 -13.11 1.14
N THR A 42 -1.78 -13.40 0.76
CA THR A 42 -1.39 -13.47 -0.65
C THR A 42 -2.02 -14.68 -1.34
N LEU A 43 -2.00 -15.86 -0.70
CA LEU A 43 -2.60 -17.08 -1.24
C LEU A 43 -4.11 -16.93 -1.43
N ILE A 44 -4.81 -16.45 -0.41
CA ILE A 44 -6.27 -16.21 -0.47
C ILE A 44 -6.59 -15.14 -1.53
N GLY A 45 -5.76 -14.10 -1.63
CA GLY A 45 -5.85 -13.09 -2.70
C GLY A 45 -5.77 -13.69 -4.10
N CYS A 46 -4.84 -14.62 -4.34
CA CYS A 46 -4.73 -15.33 -5.61
C CYS A 46 -6.00 -16.16 -5.92
N PHE A 47 -6.54 -16.89 -4.93
CA PHE A 47 -7.76 -17.68 -5.12
C PHE A 47 -9.00 -16.82 -5.41
N LEU A 48 -9.06 -15.61 -4.87
CA LEU A 48 -10.14 -14.64 -5.09
C LEU A 48 -9.94 -13.77 -6.34
N GLY A 49 -8.90 -14.02 -7.15
CA GLY A 49 -8.62 -13.27 -8.38
C GLY A 49 -7.94 -11.91 -8.16
N SER A 50 -7.59 -11.56 -6.93
CA SER A 50 -6.87 -10.33 -6.58
C SER A 50 -5.36 -10.57 -6.57
N TYR A 51 -4.78 -10.83 -7.74
CA TYR A 51 -3.35 -11.10 -7.90
C TYR A 51 -2.49 -9.82 -7.80
N SER A 52 -1.55 -9.81 -6.87
CA SER A 52 -0.56 -8.72 -6.71
C SER A 52 0.86 -9.27 -6.79
N VAL A 53 1.56 -8.97 -7.88
CA VAL A 53 2.98 -9.34 -8.07
C VAL A 53 3.84 -8.80 -6.92
N THR A 54 3.57 -7.57 -6.47
CA THR A 54 4.29 -6.97 -5.34
C THR A 54 4.06 -7.73 -4.04
N GLY A 55 2.84 -8.23 -3.80
CA GLY A 55 2.52 -9.05 -2.62
C GLY A 55 3.21 -10.41 -2.65
N VAL A 56 3.25 -11.07 -3.81
CA VAL A 56 3.96 -12.34 -3.99
C VAL A 56 5.45 -12.17 -3.75
N LEU A 57 6.08 -11.18 -4.38
CA LEU A 57 7.51 -10.89 -4.18
C LEU A 57 7.82 -10.56 -2.73
N PHE A 58 7.01 -9.72 -2.07
CA PHE A 58 7.18 -9.39 -0.66
C PHE A 58 7.13 -10.64 0.23
N THR A 59 6.19 -11.55 -0.03
CA THR A 59 6.07 -12.83 0.68
C THR A 59 7.32 -13.70 0.49
N VAL A 60 7.79 -13.83 -0.75
CA VAL A 60 8.99 -14.62 -1.06
C VAL A 60 10.22 -14.04 -0.37
N PHE A 61 10.42 -12.71 -0.41
CA PHE A 61 11.55 -12.08 0.26
C PHE A 61 11.50 -12.23 1.78
N LEU A 62 10.32 -12.14 2.41
CA LEU A 62 10.15 -12.38 3.85
C LEU A 62 10.59 -13.79 4.25
N TRP A 63 10.15 -14.81 3.53
CA TRP A 63 10.56 -16.20 3.78
C TRP A 63 12.05 -16.42 3.54
N MET A 64 12.60 -15.82 2.49
CA MET A 64 14.03 -15.93 2.21
C MET A 64 14.90 -15.26 3.29
N VAL A 65 14.44 -14.16 3.90
CA VAL A 65 15.11 -13.55 5.06
C VAL A 65 14.95 -14.42 6.31
N PHE A 66 13.76 -14.99 6.55
CA PHE A 66 13.53 -15.92 7.66
C PHE A 66 14.43 -17.16 7.58
N ALA A 67 14.54 -17.76 6.39
CA ALA A 67 15.39 -18.92 6.13
C ALA A 67 16.87 -18.59 6.34
N ALA A 68 17.36 -17.47 5.79
CA ALA A 68 18.73 -17.02 5.98
C ALA A 68 19.07 -16.83 7.47
N ARG A 69 18.14 -16.23 8.23
CA ARG A 69 18.31 -16.08 9.68
C ARG A 69 18.40 -17.42 10.39
N ARG A 70 17.62 -18.43 9.99
CA ARG A 70 17.67 -19.76 10.61
C ARG A 70 19.02 -20.45 10.38
N SER A 71 19.69 -20.11 9.28
CA SER A 71 21.08 -20.49 8.99
C SER A 71 22.13 -19.62 9.70
N GLY A 72 21.71 -18.71 10.60
CA GLY A 72 22.60 -17.85 11.38
C GLY A 72 23.09 -16.60 10.66
N ARG A 73 22.56 -16.27 9.47
CA ARG A 73 23.02 -15.15 8.64
C ARG A 73 21.92 -14.11 8.42
N ILE A 74 22.29 -12.84 8.34
CA ILE A 74 21.39 -11.80 7.82
C ILE A 74 21.72 -11.55 6.37
N ASP A 75 20.76 -11.77 5.48
CA ASP A 75 20.92 -11.45 4.07
C ASP A 75 20.45 -10.01 3.80
N THR A 76 21.40 -9.08 3.79
CA THR A 76 21.16 -7.65 3.58
C THR A 76 20.65 -7.34 2.17
N ALA A 77 21.02 -8.15 1.16
CA ALA A 77 20.51 -8.00 -0.20
C ALA A 77 19.00 -8.30 -0.24
N ARG A 78 18.55 -9.34 0.46
CA ARG A 78 17.12 -9.67 0.56
C ARG A 78 16.34 -8.64 1.39
N LEU A 79 16.91 -8.10 2.47
CA LEU A 79 16.30 -6.98 3.20
C LEU A 79 16.16 -5.72 2.33
N ARG A 80 17.13 -5.45 1.46
CA ARG A 80 17.03 -4.38 0.46
C ARG A 80 15.89 -4.64 -0.53
N CYS A 81 15.68 -5.89 -0.95
CA CYS A 81 14.55 -6.27 -1.81
C CYS A 81 13.20 -6.02 -1.10
N ILE A 82 13.09 -6.30 0.20
CA ILE A 82 11.89 -5.96 0.99
C ILE A 82 11.62 -4.46 0.96
N SER A 83 12.64 -3.63 1.20
CA SER A 83 12.53 -2.17 1.08
C SER A 83 12.06 -1.76 -0.34
N GLY A 84 12.65 -2.36 -1.37
CA GLY A 84 12.28 -2.13 -2.77
C GLY A 84 10.83 -2.50 -3.08
N THR A 85 10.30 -3.59 -2.52
CA THR A 85 8.89 -3.96 -2.71
C THR A 85 7.91 -2.99 -2.03
N VAL A 86 8.25 -2.45 -0.86
CA VAL A 86 7.46 -1.39 -0.21
C VAL A 86 7.46 -0.12 -1.06
N LEU A 87 8.62 0.24 -1.63
CA LEU A 87 8.74 1.36 -2.56
C LEU A 87 7.92 1.15 -3.84
N ALA A 88 7.98 -0.06 -4.42
CA ALA A 88 7.18 -0.40 -5.60
C ALA A 88 5.69 -0.27 -5.30
N HIS A 89 5.24 -0.76 -4.14
CA HIS A 89 3.85 -0.62 -3.72
C HIS A 89 3.44 0.85 -3.52
N MET A 90 4.33 1.69 -2.97
CA MET A 90 4.13 3.14 -2.89
C MET A 90 3.91 3.78 -4.27
N ILE A 91 4.74 3.42 -5.25
CA ILE A 91 4.63 3.93 -6.63
C ILE A 91 3.31 3.49 -7.26
N VAL A 92 2.94 2.21 -7.10
CA VAL A 92 1.66 1.68 -7.60
C VAL A 92 0.48 2.46 -7.02
N MET A 93 0.46 2.70 -5.70
CA MET A 93 -0.60 3.50 -5.05
C MET A 93 -0.64 4.95 -5.54
N LEU A 94 0.53 5.55 -5.81
CA LEU A 94 0.61 6.89 -6.39
C LEU A 94 0.02 6.93 -7.81
N VAL A 95 0.34 5.94 -8.65
CA VAL A 95 -0.20 5.82 -10.01
C VAL A 95 -1.71 5.61 -9.98
N PHE A 96 -2.22 4.73 -9.11
CA PHE A 96 -3.66 4.55 -8.92
C PHE A 96 -4.35 5.84 -8.46
N GLY A 97 -3.77 6.56 -7.48
CA GLY A 97 -4.28 7.86 -7.05
C GLY A 97 -4.29 8.89 -8.18
N GLY A 98 -3.23 8.95 -8.99
CA GLY A 98 -3.16 9.82 -10.17
C GLY A 98 -4.21 9.48 -11.23
N LEU A 99 -4.38 8.20 -11.54
CA LEU A 99 -5.42 7.73 -12.47
C LEU A 99 -6.83 8.06 -11.97
N LEU A 100 -7.09 7.90 -10.67
CA LEU A 100 -8.37 8.28 -10.07
C LEU A 100 -8.61 9.80 -10.17
N ALA A 101 -7.58 10.62 -9.97
CA ALA A 101 -7.70 12.07 -10.14
C ALA A 101 -8.01 12.46 -11.60
N VAL A 102 -7.31 11.85 -12.56
CA VAL A 102 -7.58 12.06 -14.00
C VAL A 102 -9.00 11.62 -14.35
N LEU A 103 -9.44 10.45 -13.89
CA LEU A 103 -10.79 9.96 -14.10
C LEU A 103 -11.84 10.90 -13.48
N ALA A 104 -11.58 11.41 -12.28
CA ALA A 104 -12.48 12.34 -11.61
C ALA A 104 -12.65 13.64 -12.39
N VAL A 105 -11.54 14.21 -12.89
CA VAL A 105 -11.57 15.40 -13.75
C VAL A 105 -12.32 15.10 -15.04
N LEU A 106 -12.06 13.95 -15.68
CA LEU A 106 -12.76 13.55 -16.90
C LEU A 106 -14.27 13.44 -16.66
N VAL A 107 -14.70 12.80 -15.58
CA VAL A 107 -16.10 12.68 -15.18
C VAL A 107 -16.70 14.07 -14.96
N MET A 108 -16.02 14.96 -14.25
CA MET A 108 -16.50 16.33 -14.02
C MET A 108 -16.60 17.15 -15.31
N VAL A 109 -15.62 17.06 -16.21
CA VAL A 109 -15.61 17.78 -17.51
C VAL A 109 -16.72 17.26 -18.43
N ILE A 110 -16.88 15.94 -18.52
CA ILE A 110 -17.97 15.31 -19.26
C ILE A 110 -19.32 15.77 -18.69
N SER A 111 -19.46 15.79 -17.36
CA SER A 111 -20.68 16.27 -16.69
C SER A 111 -20.98 17.73 -16.98
N LEU A 112 -19.95 18.59 -17.05
CA LEU A 112 -20.11 19.99 -17.46
C LEU A 112 -20.53 20.10 -18.93
N ALA A 113 -19.97 19.28 -19.82
CA ALA A 113 -20.32 19.26 -21.23
C ALA A 113 -21.76 18.78 -21.48
N PHE A 114 -22.18 17.69 -20.84
CA PHE A 114 -23.56 17.15 -20.95
C PHE A 114 -24.57 17.92 -20.10
N GLY A 115 -24.15 18.46 -18.97
CA GLY A 115 -24.94 19.29 -18.05
C GLY A 115 -25.08 20.74 -18.47
N SER A 116 -24.33 21.20 -19.48
CA SER A 116 -24.47 22.53 -20.10
C SER A 116 -25.85 22.78 -20.73
N GLY A 117 -26.69 21.75 -20.81
CA GLY A 117 -28.02 21.85 -21.39
C GLY A 117 -28.01 21.81 -22.91
N ILE A 118 -26.86 21.79 -23.61
CA ILE A 118 -26.82 21.85 -25.09
C ILE A 118 -27.51 20.64 -25.73
N LEU A 119 -27.19 19.42 -25.29
CA LEU A 119 -27.85 18.20 -25.80
C LEU A 119 -29.35 18.21 -25.49
N VAL A 120 -29.71 18.78 -24.34
CA VAL A 120 -31.08 18.85 -23.83
C VAL A 120 -31.88 19.92 -24.54
N GLN A 121 -31.25 21.03 -24.89
CA GLN A 121 -31.78 22.10 -25.73
C GLN A 121 -31.99 21.57 -27.13
N CYS A 122 -31.03 20.84 -27.71
CA CYS A 122 -31.24 20.20 -29.01
C CYS A 122 -32.41 19.21 -28.99
N ILE A 123 -32.51 18.36 -27.96
CA ILE A 123 -33.65 17.41 -27.81
C ILE A 123 -34.96 18.17 -27.56
N HIS A 124 -34.95 19.20 -26.73
CA HIS A 124 -36.09 20.04 -26.41
C HIS A 124 -36.60 20.80 -27.64
N ASP A 125 -35.70 21.35 -28.45
CA ASP A 125 -36.01 22.10 -29.67
C ASP A 125 -36.53 21.15 -30.75
N VAL A 126 -35.93 19.96 -30.91
CA VAL A 126 -36.43 18.92 -31.83
C VAL A 126 -37.80 18.38 -31.39
N LEU A 127 -38.01 18.13 -30.10
CA LEU A 127 -39.31 17.67 -29.60
C LEU A 127 -40.39 18.74 -29.63
N ASN A 128 -40.09 20.01 -29.32
CA ASN A 128 -41.05 21.10 -29.46
C ASN A 128 -41.40 21.37 -30.93
N TYR A 129 -40.47 21.12 -31.85
CA TYR A 129 -40.73 21.16 -33.28
C TYR A 129 -41.67 20.03 -33.73
N LEU A 130 -41.50 18.81 -33.19
CA LEU A 130 -42.29 17.63 -33.57
C LEU A 130 -43.64 17.53 -32.84
N TYR A 131 -43.71 17.95 -31.57
CA TYR A 131 -44.89 17.90 -30.70
C TYR A 131 -44.92 19.14 -29.79
N PRO A 132 -45.53 20.26 -30.25
CA PRO A 132 -45.62 21.47 -29.45
C PRO A 132 -46.38 21.20 -28.15
N GLY A 133 -45.68 21.38 -27.02
CA GLY A 133 -46.27 21.39 -25.68
C GLY A 133 -46.24 20.07 -24.87
N ALA A 134 -45.66 18.98 -25.37
CA ALA A 134 -45.86 17.68 -24.73
C ALA A 134 -44.77 17.20 -23.73
N ILE A 135 -43.49 17.56 -23.87
CA ILE A 135 -42.41 16.81 -23.16
C ILE A 135 -41.26 17.67 -22.62
N GLY A 136 -41.28 19.00 -22.82
CA GLY A 136 -40.14 19.88 -22.57
C GLY A 136 -39.49 19.76 -21.19
N SER A 137 -40.27 19.66 -20.11
CA SER A 137 -39.76 19.65 -18.72
C SER A 137 -38.95 18.40 -18.33
N PHE A 138 -39.21 17.24 -18.92
CA PHE A 138 -38.58 15.96 -18.52
C PHE A 138 -37.12 15.84 -18.98
N GLY A 139 -36.77 16.45 -20.12
CA GLY A 139 -35.40 16.48 -20.64
C GLY A 139 -34.45 17.32 -19.78
N TRP A 140 -34.94 18.45 -19.24
CA TRP A 140 -34.18 19.31 -18.33
C TRP A 140 -33.97 18.68 -16.95
N LEU A 141 -34.97 17.96 -16.43
CA LEU A 141 -34.86 17.25 -15.16
C LEU A 141 -33.87 16.09 -15.23
N THR A 142 -33.94 15.28 -16.29
CA THR A 142 -33.05 14.11 -16.46
C THR A 142 -31.59 14.52 -16.63
N SER A 143 -31.30 15.59 -17.39
CA SER A 143 -29.92 16.07 -17.55
C SER A 143 -29.36 16.76 -16.31
N GLY A 144 -30.19 17.51 -15.58
CA GLY A 144 -29.82 18.11 -14.32
C GLY A 144 -29.44 17.06 -13.28
N VAL A 145 -30.19 15.96 -13.21
CA VAL A 145 -29.90 14.83 -12.30
C VAL A 145 -28.63 14.08 -12.71
N ILE A 146 -28.41 13.83 -14.01
CA ILE A 146 -27.19 13.18 -14.50
C ILE A 146 -25.95 14.06 -14.23
N SER A 147 -26.04 15.38 -14.48
CA SER A 147 -24.96 16.32 -14.20
C SER A 147 -24.65 16.42 -12.70
N ALA A 148 -25.68 16.54 -11.86
CA ALA A 148 -25.51 16.62 -10.41
C ALA A 148 -24.91 15.34 -9.81
N SER A 149 -25.41 14.16 -10.23
CA SER A 149 -24.89 12.87 -9.76
C SER A 149 -23.44 12.64 -10.20
N ALA A 150 -23.09 13.00 -11.43
CA ALA A 150 -21.74 12.83 -11.93
C ALA A 150 -20.74 13.85 -11.33
N ALA A 151 -21.19 15.06 -10.97
CA ALA A 151 -20.41 16.00 -10.16
C ALA A 151 -20.12 15.42 -8.75
N VAL A 152 -21.12 14.85 -8.09
CA VAL A 152 -20.94 14.19 -6.78
C VAL A 152 -19.97 13.01 -6.87
N ILE A 153 -20.11 12.16 -7.90
CA ILE A 153 -19.19 11.04 -8.16
C ILE A 153 -17.76 11.57 -8.39
N GLY A 154 -17.61 12.63 -9.19
CA GLY A 154 -16.32 13.28 -9.43
C GLY A 154 -15.65 13.80 -8.15
N ILE A 155 -16.41 14.45 -7.27
CA ILE A 155 -15.90 14.91 -5.96
C ILE A 155 -15.46 13.73 -5.11
N VAL A 156 -16.27 12.66 -5.01
CA VAL A 156 -15.92 11.46 -4.25
C VAL A 156 -14.64 10.81 -4.79
N LEU A 157 -14.48 10.73 -6.12
CA LEU A 157 -13.26 10.21 -6.75
C LEU A 157 -12.04 11.09 -6.45
N MET A 158 -12.17 12.43 -6.44
CA MET A 158 -11.08 13.34 -6.07
C MET A 158 -10.67 13.18 -4.61
N VAL A 159 -11.63 13.06 -3.69
CA VAL A 159 -11.34 12.83 -2.26
C VAL A 159 -10.61 11.51 -2.07
N ASN A 160 -11.05 10.45 -2.75
CA ASN A 160 -10.38 9.16 -2.72
C ASN A 160 -8.95 9.26 -3.30
N ALA A 161 -8.77 9.92 -4.44
CA ALA A 161 -7.46 10.13 -5.05
C ALA A 161 -6.49 10.84 -4.08
N ALA A 162 -6.95 11.92 -3.43
CA ALA A 162 -6.17 12.64 -2.43
C ALA A 162 -5.78 11.75 -1.24
N ALA A 163 -6.70 10.89 -0.77
CA ALA A 163 -6.43 9.94 0.29
C ALA A 163 -5.36 8.91 -0.12
N PHE A 164 -5.47 8.30 -1.31
CA PHE A 164 -4.49 7.35 -1.83
C PHE A 164 -3.09 7.97 -1.96
N ILE A 165 -2.99 9.18 -2.51
CA ILE A 165 -1.72 9.91 -2.65
C ILE A 165 -1.11 10.22 -1.28
N THR A 166 -1.93 10.69 -0.33
CA THR A 166 -1.49 11.02 1.04
C THR A 166 -0.97 9.77 1.76
N ILE A 167 -1.70 8.65 1.66
CA ILE A 167 -1.31 7.37 2.25
C ILE A 167 -0.01 6.85 1.62
N ALA A 168 0.16 7.00 0.30
CA ALA A 168 1.38 6.59 -0.38
C ALA A 168 2.59 7.41 0.11
N ILE A 169 2.50 8.74 0.07
CA ILE A 169 3.63 9.62 0.39
C ILE A 169 3.97 9.58 1.89
N ILE A 170 2.96 9.72 2.75
CA ILE A 170 3.20 9.82 4.20
C ILE A 170 3.31 8.43 4.82
N GLY A 171 2.37 7.53 4.54
CA GLY A 171 2.34 6.20 5.14
C GLY A 171 3.44 5.29 4.61
N LEU A 172 3.34 4.91 3.34
CA LEU A 172 4.31 4.00 2.71
C LEU A 172 5.70 4.62 2.62
N GLY A 173 5.80 5.94 2.44
CA GLY A 173 7.09 6.65 2.47
C GLY A 173 7.83 6.51 3.81
N LYS A 174 7.14 6.62 4.95
CA LYS A 174 7.74 6.41 6.29
C LYS A 174 8.12 4.94 6.51
N LEU A 175 7.28 4.01 6.05
CA LEU A 175 7.55 2.57 6.13
C LEU A 175 8.79 2.20 5.31
N HIS A 176 8.90 2.70 4.08
CA HIS A 176 10.05 2.49 3.20
C HIS A 176 11.34 3.05 3.82
N ARG A 177 11.32 4.29 4.35
CA ARG A 177 12.50 4.87 5.03
C ARG A 177 12.94 4.03 6.23
N PHE A 178 11.99 3.53 7.02
CA PHE A 178 12.29 2.64 8.14
C PHE A 178 12.95 1.34 7.67
N VAL A 179 12.32 0.59 6.75
CA VAL A 179 12.89 -0.67 6.23
C VAL A 179 14.24 -0.42 5.55
N ARG A 180 14.40 0.73 4.88
CA ARG A 180 15.67 1.16 4.29
C ARG A 180 16.76 1.37 5.32
N SER A 181 16.42 2.02 6.44
CA SER A 181 17.37 2.23 7.54
C SER A 181 17.77 0.91 8.21
N VAL A 182 16.86 -0.07 8.29
CA VAL A 182 17.16 -1.39 8.87
C VAL A 182 18.27 -2.10 8.11
N TYR A 183 18.17 -2.24 6.79
CA TYR A 183 19.23 -2.95 6.05
C TYR A 183 20.52 -2.13 5.94
N ARG A 184 20.42 -0.80 5.96
CA ARG A 184 21.60 0.09 6.00
C ARG A 184 22.36 -0.01 7.32
N HIS A 185 21.65 -0.09 8.44
CA HIS A 185 22.26 -0.29 9.75
C HIS A 185 22.99 -1.63 9.85
N GLU A 186 22.52 -2.68 9.16
CA GLU A 186 23.23 -3.97 9.09
C GLU A 186 24.49 -3.92 8.19
N LEU A 187 24.55 -3.00 7.23
CA LEU A 187 25.75 -2.77 6.41
C LEU A 187 26.75 -1.84 7.11
N ASP A 188 26.24 -0.81 7.78
CA ASP A 188 27.00 0.21 8.48
C ASP A 188 26.28 0.54 9.82
N PRO A 189 26.81 0.05 10.96
CA PRO A 189 26.18 0.23 12.26
C PRO A 189 26.20 1.68 12.77
N SER A 190 26.89 2.61 12.09
CA SER A 190 26.83 4.04 12.40
C SER A 190 25.50 4.70 11.98
N VAL A 191 24.75 4.06 11.07
CA VAL A 191 23.49 4.59 10.54
C VAL A 191 22.35 4.35 11.53
N PRO A 192 21.68 5.39 12.05
CA PRO A 192 20.57 5.19 12.99
C PRO A 192 19.30 4.67 12.30
N TYR A 193 18.43 4.01 13.07
CA TYR A 193 17.09 3.64 12.61
C TYR A 193 16.23 4.88 12.40
N GLU A 194 15.80 5.12 11.16
CA GLU A 194 14.99 6.27 10.79
C GLU A 194 13.50 5.96 10.89
N CYS A 195 12.70 6.92 11.34
CA CYS A 195 11.24 6.88 11.26
C CYS A 195 10.56 5.66 11.93
N ALA A 196 11.19 4.98 12.88
CA ALA A 196 10.62 3.78 13.53
C ALA A 196 9.27 4.06 14.21
N SER A 197 9.13 5.17 14.95
CA SER A 197 7.86 5.57 15.58
C SER A 197 6.77 5.86 14.54
N GLY A 198 7.13 6.57 13.47
CA GLY A 198 6.23 6.86 12.35
C GLY A 198 5.78 5.61 11.61
N ALA A 199 6.70 4.68 11.33
CA ALA A 199 6.39 3.40 10.68
C ALA A 199 5.47 2.54 11.54
N ARG A 200 5.65 2.52 12.87
CA ARG A 200 4.74 1.85 13.80
C ARG A 200 3.34 2.49 13.78
N ALA A 201 3.25 3.81 13.85
CA ALA A 201 1.97 4.51 13.84
C ALA A 201 1.19 4.23 12.54
N TRP A 202 1.87 4.33 11.39
CA TRP A 202 1.25 4.03 10.10
C TRP A 202 0.90 2.55 9.93
N ALA A 203 1.68 1.62 10.48
CA ALA A 203 1.30 0.21 10.51
C ALA A 203 -0.02 -0.02 11.28
N ILE A 204 -0.25 0.68 12.39
CA ILE A 204 -1.53 0.63 13.11
C ILE A 204 -2.66 1.23 12.26
N VAL A 205 -2.41 2.37 11.60
CA VAL A 205 -3.39 2.98 10.69
C VAL A 205 -3.79 2.02 9.57
N PHE A 206 -2.81 1.34 8.95
CA PHE A 206 -3.06 0.31 7.94
C PHE A 206 -3.85 -0.88 8.49
N ALA A 207 -3.54 -1.33 9.72
CA ALA A 207 -4.32 -2.36 10.39
C ALA A 207 -5.78 -1.95 10.56
N SER A 208 -6.05 -0.71 10.99
CA SER A 208 -7.41 -0.20 11.12
C SER A 208 -8.16 -0.17 9.78
N PHE A 209 -7.51 0.29 8.71
CA PHE A 209 -8.10 0.27 7.37
C PHE A 209 -8.39 -1.16 6.89
N CYS A 210 -7.45 -2.10 7.10
CA CYS A 210 -7.68 -3.51 6.78
C CYS A 210 -8.81 -4.10 7.61
N GLY A 211 -8.90 -3.72 8.89
CA GLY A 211 -9.96 -4.12 9.83
C GLY A 211 -11.35 -3.66 9.39
N LEU A 212 -11.49 -2.38 9.01
CA LEU A 212 -12.73 -1.85 8.42
C LEU A 212 -13.06 -2.55 7.09
N GLY A 213 -12.02 -2.89 6.33
CA GLY A 213 -12.13 -3.63 5.07
C GLY A 213 -12.51 -5.11 5.23
N ILE A 214 -12.51 -5.69 6.43
CA ILE A 214 -12.89 -7.11 6.66
C ILE A 214 -14.31 -7.37 6.17
N ALA A 215 -15.23 -6.41 6.36
CA ALA A 215 -16.61 -6.53 5.91
C ALA A 215 -16.73 -6.71 4.38
N PHE A 216 -15.75 -6.23 3.62
CA PHE A 216 -15.74 -6.26 2.16
C PHE A 216 -14.79 -7.32 1.57
N THR A 217 -13.68 -7.61 2.24
CA THR A 217 -12.59 -8.47 1.73
C THR A 217 -12.44 -9.78 2.52
N GLY A 218 -13.25 -9.97 3.56
CA GLY A 218 -13.30 -11.18 4.37
C GLY A 218 -11.94 -11.55 4.97
N PHE A 219 -11.52 -12.80 4.75
CA PHE A 219 -10.29 -13.36 5.31
C PHE A 219 -9.02 -12.64 4.86
N ILE A 220 -8.98 -12.03 3.67
CA ILE A 220 -7.81 -11.25 3.22
C ILE A 220 -7.59 -10.06 4.15
N GLY A 221 -8.65 -9.29 4.40
CA GLY A 221 -8.61 -8.14 5.31
C GLY A 221 -8.19 -8.53 6.72
N ALA A 222 -8.65 -9.68 7.21
CA ALA A 222 -8.30 -10.19 8.53
C ALA A 222 -6.82 -10.56 8.64
N CYS A 223 -6.28 -11.30 7.65
CA CYS A 223 -4.87 -11.68 7.60
C CYS A 223 -3.95 -10.45 7.46
N CYS A 224 -4.30 -9.50 6.59
CA CYS A 224 -3.57 -8.24 6.43
C CYS A 224 -3.59 -7.40 7.70
N CYS A 225 -4.75 -7.27 8.35
CA CYS A 225 -4.90 -6.56 9.62
C CYS A 225 -3.97 -7.15 10.70
N ALA A 226 -4.04 -8.48 10.90
CA ALA A 226 -3.19 -9.16 11.86
C ALA A 226 -1.69 -9.02 11.54
N ALA A 227 -1.31 -9.08 10.26
CA ALA A 227 0.08 -8.88 9.82
C ALA A 227 0.59 -7.47 10.17
N TYR A 228 -0.20 -6.42 9.93
CA TYR A 228 0.17 -5.06 10.27
C TYR A 228 0.24 -4.80 11.78
N ILE A 229 -0.64 -5.42 12.58
CA ILE A 229 -0.57 -5.38 14.04
C ILE A 229 0.74 -6.02 14.53
N ILE A 230 1.06 -7.22 14.04
CA ILE A 230 2.29 -7.90 14.42
C ILE A 230 3.52 -7.11 13.97
N PHE A 231 3.48 -6.50 12.79
CA PHE A 231 4.56 -5.63 12.32
C PHE A 231 4.76 -4.43 13.26
N ALA A 232 3.67 -3.77 13.69
CA ALA A 232 3.73 -2.68 14.66
C ALA A 232 4.29 -3.14 16.02
N LEU A 233 3.96 -4.36 16.46
CA LEU A 233 4.51 -4.96 17.70
C LEU A 233 6.01 -5.25 17.57
N ILE A 234 6.47 -5.76 16.42
CA ILE A 234 7.90 -5.98 16.16
C ILE A 234 8.66 -4.65 16.22
N ILE A 235 8.15 -3.61 15.54
CA ILE A 235 8.78 -2.28 15.59
C ILE A 235 8.84 -1.76 17.03
N GLY A 236 7.72 -1.84 17.75
CA GLY A 236 7.63 -1.37 19.13
C GLY A 236 8.54 -2.11 20.11
N LYS A 237 8.69 -3.44 19.95
CA LYS A 237 9.47 -4.27 20.87
C LYS A 237 10.98 -4.17 20.63
N TYR A 238 11.40 -4.13 19.37
CA TYR A 238 12.82 -4.26 19.03
C TYR A 238 13.49 -2.94 18.63
N PHE A 239 12.73 -1.96 18.10
CA PHE A 239 13.32 -0.75 17.50
C PHE A 239 13.00 0.54 18.26
N ILE A 240 11.92 0.57 19.04
CA ILE A 240 11.58 1.71 19.90
C ILE A 240 12.11 1.43 21.32
N ARG A 241 13.14 2.16 21.75
CA ARG A 241 13.60 2.13 23.14
C ARG A 241 12.45 2.65 24.02
N LYS A 242 12.00 1.85 24.98
CA LYS A 242 11.31 2.39 26.16
C LYS A 242 12.39 3.13 26.95
N GLY A 243 12.27 4.46 27.02
CA GLY A 243 13.04 5.27 27.97
C GLY A 243 12.71 4.86 29.39
#